data_AF-A0A329XGL2-F1
#
_entry.id   AF-A0A329XGL2-F1
#
_cell.length_a   1.000
_cell.length_b   1.000
_cell.length_c   1.000
_cell.angle_alpha   90.00
_cell.angle_beta   90.00
_cell.angle_gamma   90.00
#
_symmetry.space_group_name_H-M   'P 1'
#
loop_
_entity.id
_entity.type
_entity.pdbx_description
1 polymer ?
#
loop_
_entity_poly.entity_id
_entity_poly.type
_entity_poly.pdbx_seq_one_letter_code
_entity_poly.pdbx_strand_id
1 'polypeptide(L)'
;MSEPQSVSEQPDDPYAVSFELILAAGTAKSKAMEAVELAREGQLDAARQALTRADDDFRQAHDIQFALLQREAGQDHVDVDIVLVHANDHLTMALMAKENAEMLIELYSRIHRLEARLPPSAPSTSSTASADQTTATDTNTNTKEN
;
A
#
# COMPACT_ATOMS: atom_id res chain seq x y z
N MET A 1 -15.16 50.00 -37.06
CA MET A 1 -15.62 49.52 -35.74
C MET A 1 -15.23 48.06 -35.68
N SER A 2 -14.25 47.73 -34.84
CA SER A 2 -13.80 46.35 -34.62
C SER A 2 -14.47 45.87 -33.34
N GLU A 3 -15.31 44.84 -33.43
CA GLU A 3 -15.80 44.14 -32.24
C GLU A 3 -14.63 43.42 -31.56
N PRO A 4 -14.50 43.50 -30.22
CA PRO A 4 -13.58 42.63 -29.51
C PRO A 4 -14.20 41.24 -29.44
N GLN A 5 -13.59 40.27 -30.11
CA GLN A 5 -13.92 38.87 -29.86
C GLN A 5 -13.46 38.50 -28.45
N SER A 6 -14.41 38.12 -27.60
CA SER A 6 -14.17 37.49 -26.31
C SER A 6 -13.49 36.14 -26.54
N VAL A 7 -12.19 36.07 -26.30
CA VAL A 7 -11.46 34.80 -26.23
C VAL A 7 -11.94 34.10 -24.97
N SER A 8 -12.89 33.17 -25.12
CA SER A 8 -13.14 32.17 -24.09
C SER A 8 -11.93 31.24 -24.09
N GLU A 9 -11.04 31.39 -23.12
CA GLU A 9 -10.00 30.41 -22.81
C GLU A 9 -10.69 29.11 -22.40
N GLN A 10 -11.00 28.25 -23.36
CA GLN A 10 -11.17 26.83 -23.06
C GLN A 10 -9.77 26.26 -22.76
N PRO A 11 -9.62 25.37 -21.76
CA PRO A 11 -8.36 24.67 -21.57
C PRO A 11 -7.95 23.98 -22.87
N ASP A 12 -6.67 24.10 -23.26
CA ASP A 12 -6.10 23.57 -24.52
C ASP A 12 -6.24 22.04 -24.68
N ASP A 13 -6.64 21.32 -23.63
CA ASP A 13 -6.98 19.89 -23.63
C ASP A 13 -8.27 19.66 -22.81
N PRO A 14 -9.35 19.13 -23.42
CA PRO A 14 -10.61 18.84 -22.71
C PRO A 14 -10.44 17.82 -21.57
N TYR A 15 -9.37 17.02 -21.58
CA TYR A 15 -9.13 15.98 -20.59
C TYR A 15 -8.14 16.38 -19.49
N ALA A 16 -7.63 17.62 -19.51
CA ALA A 16 -6.58 18.07 -18.57
C ALA A 16 -6.96 17.84 -17.10
N VAL A 17 -8.19 18.21 -16.73
CA VAL A 17 -8.70 18.04 -15.35
C VAL A 17 -8.84 16.56 -14.98
N SER A 18 -9.30 15.72 -15.92
CA SER A 18 -9.43 14.28 -15.70
C SER A 18 -8.07 13.63 -15.49
N PHE A 19 -7.04 14.01 -16.26
CA PHE A 19 -5.67 13.50 -16.06
C PHE A 19 -5.05 13.97 -14.75
N GLU A 20 -5.28 15.22 -14.34
CA GLU A 20 -4.85 15.72 -13.03
C GLU A 20 -5.47 14.89 -11.90
N LEU A 21 -6.78 14.63 -11.99
CA LEU A 21 -7.52 13.82 -11.03
C LEU A 21 -7.00 12.37 -10.96
N ILE A 22 -6.74 11.74 -12.12
CA ILE A 22 -6.15 10.39 -12.21
C ILE A 22 -4.77 10.37 -11.54
N LEU A 23 -3.91 11.35 -11.80
CA LEU A 23 -2.56 11.41 -11.25
C LEU A 23 -2.58 11.57 -9.73
N ALA A 24 -3.36 12.52 -9.22
CA ALA A 24 -3.47 12.77 -7.78
C ALA A 24 -4.06 11.56 -7.05
N ALA A 25 -5.18 11.01 -7.54
CA ALA A 25 -5.81 9.82 -6.95
C ALA A 25 -4.91 8.58 -7.03
N GLY A 26 -4.22 8.37 -8.16
CA GLY A 26 -3.28 7.27 -8.35
C GLY A 26 -2.08 7.35 -7.39
N THR A 27 -1.58 8.56 -7.14
CA THR A 27 -0.49 8.77 -6.17
C THR A 27 -0.95 8.50 -4.74
N ALA A 28 -2.13 9.01 -4.36
CA ALA A 28 -2.74 8.75 -3.06
C ALA A 28 -2.93 7.25 -2.81
N LYS A 29 -3.48 6.53 -3.79
CA LYS A 29 -3.66 5.06 -3.73
C LYS A 29 -2.32 4.35 -3.55
N SER A 30 -1.32 4.72 -4.33
CA SER A 30 0.03 4.12 -4.25
C SER A 30 0.64 4.27 -2.86
N LYS A 31 0.58 5.48 -2.28
CA LYS A 31 1.07 5.76 -0.93
C LYS A 31 0.27 5.04 0.17
N ALA A 32 -1.05 4.89 0.00
CA ALA A 32 -1.87 4.10 0.92
C ALA A 32 -1.45 2.62 0.93
N MET A 33 -1.13 2.06 -0.24
CA MET A 33 -0.63 0.68 -0.34
C MET A 33 0.80 0.52 0.20
N GLU A 34 1.66 1.52 -0.01
CA GLU A 34 2.98 1.60 0.65
C GLU A 34 2.85 1.55 2.18
N ALA A 35 1.89 2.29 2.74
CA ALA A 35 1.63 2.30 4.18
C ALA A 35 1.24 0.92 4.71
N VAL A 36 0.42 0.17 3.98
CA VAL A 36 0.06 -1.21 4.33
C VAL A 36 1.29 -2.11 4.35
N GLU A 37 2.15 -2.00 3.34
CA GLU A 37 3.36 -2.82 3.23
C GLU A 37 4.34 -2.54 4.37
N LEU A 38 4.57 -1.26 4.69
CA LEU A 38 5.40 -0.86 5.83
C LEU A 38 4.85 -1.40 7.15
N ALA A 39 3.53 -1.37 7.35
CA ALA A 39 2.92 -1.93 8.55
C ALA A 39 3.05 -3.45 8.63
N ARG A 40 2.93 -4.14 7.48
CA ARG A 40 3.15 -5.58 7.37
C ARG A 40 4.56 -5.97 7.84
N GLU A 41 5.56 -5.15 7.52
CA GLU A 41 6.96 -5.34 7.95
C GLU A 41 7.24 -4.90 9.40
N GLY A 42 6.25 -4.35 10.11
CA GLY A 42 6.42 -3.86 11.49
C GLY A 42 6.97 -2.44 11.58
N GLN A 43 7.14 -1.75 10.44
CA GLN A 43 7.57 -0.36 10.35
C GLN A 43 6.40 0.59 10.60
N LEU A 44 5.76 0.51 11.77
CA LEU A 44 4.48 1.16 12.06
C LEU A 44 4.53 2.70 11.97
N ASP A 45 5.64 3.32 12.39
CA ASP A 45 5.79 4.77 12.31
C ASP A 45 5.91 5.25 10.86
N ALA A 46 6.68 4.53 10.04
CA ALA A 46 6.81 4.81 8.61
C ALA A 46 5.47 4.59 7.88
N ALA A 47 4.72 3.56 8.26
CA ALA A 47 3.38 3.30 7.74
C ALA A 47 2.42 4.47 8.00
N ARG A 48 2.38 4.99 9.24
CA ARG A 48 1.54 6.15 9.60
C ARG A 48 1.94 7.41 8.81
N GLN A 49 3.23 7.62 8.60
CA GLN A 49 3.72 8.74 7.79
C GLN A 49 3.32 8.58 6.32
N ALA A 50 3.43 7.37 5.75
CA ALA A 50 2.99 7.09 4.38
C ALA A 50 1.48 7.30 4.21
N LEU A 51 0.66 6.85 5.18
CA LEU A 51 -0.78 7.09 5.17
C LEU A 51 -1.12 8.58 5.25
N THR A 52 -0.38 9.36 6.05
CA THR A 52 -0.57 10.82 6.12
C THR A 52 -0.30 11.47 4.76
N ARG A 53 0.80 11.10 4.09
CA ARG A 53 1.10 11.59 2.74
C ARG A 53 0.05 11.15 1.71
N ALA A 54 -0.52 9.96 1.85
CA ALA A 54 -1.60 9.47 1.00
C ALA A 54 -2.87 10.33 1.17
N ASP A 55 -3.17 10.74 2.41
CA ASP A 55 -4.31 11.59 2.74
C ASP A 55 -4.16 13.00 2.16
N ASP A 56 -2.95 13.56 2.17
CA ASP A 56 -2.65 14.86 1.55
C ASP A 56 -2.87 14.84 0.03
N ASP A 57 -2.36 13.83 -0.68
CA ASP A 57 -2.61 13.68 -2.12
C ASP A 57 -4.09 13.43 -2.42
N PHE A 58 -4.77 12.66 -1.56
CA PHE A 58 -6.20 12.39 -1.71
C PHE A 58 -7.01 13.67 -1.59
N ARG A 59 -6.66 14.59 -0.67
CA ARG A 59 -7.32 15.89 -0.55
C ARG A 59 -7.24 16.68 -1.85
N GLN A 60 -6.08 16.71 -2.49
CA GLN A 60 -5.93 17.38 -3.79
C GLN A 60 -6.89 16.80 -4.83
N ALA A 61 -6.94 15.47 -4.94
CA ALA A 61 -7.85 14.79 -5.87
C ALA A 61 -9.33 15.07 -5.53
N HIS A 62 -9.67 15.05 -4.25
CA HIS A 62 -11.02 15.33 -3.76
C HIS A 62 -11.44 16.78 -4.04
N ASP A 63 -10.54 17.75 -3.87
CA ASP A 63 -10.82 19.17 -4.12
C ASP A 63 -11.10 19.45 -5.60
N ILE A 64 -10.39 18.78 -6.51
CA ILE A 64 -10.66 18.82 -7.95
C ILE A 64 -12.07 18.29 -8.23
N GLN A 65 -12.41 17.11 -7.69
CA GLN A 65 -13.73 16.53 -7.85
C GLN A 65 -14.85 17.40 -7.25
N PHE A 66 -14.60 18.01 -6.09
CA PHE A 66 -15.53 18.90 -5.43
C PHE A 66 -15.75 20.19 -6.23
N ALA A 67 -14.72 20.71 -6.89
CA ALA A 67 -14.84 21.84 -7.80
C ALA A 67 -15.72 21.50 -9.01
N LEU A 68 -15.57 20.30 -9.59
CA LEU A 68 -16.44 19.83 -10.68
C LEU A 68 -17.92 19.74 -10.24
N LEU A 69 -18.19 19.20 -9.05
CA LEU A 69 -19.55 19.14 -8.49
C LEU A 69 -20.15 20.53 -8.26
N GLN A 70 -19.35 21.50 -7.79
CA GLN A 70 -19.81 22.88 -7.60
C GLN A 70 -20.17 23.55 -8.94
N ARG A 71 -19.39 23.30 -10.00
CA ARG A 71 -19.69 23.83 -11.34
C ARG A 71 -21.01 23.27 -11.88
N GLU A 72 -21.19 21.95 -11.80
CA GLU A 72 -22.44 21.29 -12.22
C GLU A 72 -23.65 21.84 -11.45
N ALA A 73 -23.53 22.02 -10.13
CA ALA A 73 -24.58 22.60 -9.30
C ALA A 73 -24.89 24.08 -9.65
N GLY A 74 -23.88 24.82 -10.13
CA GLY A 74 -23.99 26.21 -10.55
C GLY A 74 -24.58 26.43 -11.94
N GLN A 75 -25.11 25.38 -12.59
CA GLN A 75 -25.59 25.38 -13.98
C GLN A 75 -24.49 25.57 -15.04
N ASP A 76 -23.21 25.41 -14.67
CA ASP A 76 -22.10 25.27 -15.61
C ASP A 76 -21.92 23.78 -15.89
N HIS A 77 -22.60 23.30 -16.95
CA HIS A 77 -22.65 21.87 -17.25
C HIS A 77 -21.25 21.30 -17.48
N VAL A 78 -20.91 20.27 -16.73
CA VAL A 78 -19.68 19.51 -16.87
C VAL A 78 -19.92 18.40 -17.88
N ASP A 79 -19.21 18.46 -19.01
CA ASP A 79 -19.27 17.41 -20.02
C ASP A 79 -18.76 16.09 -19.42
N VAL A 80 -19.65 15.08 -19.37
CA VAL A 80 -19.31 13.75 -18.87
C VAL A 80 -18.79 12.88 -20.02
N ASP A 81 -17.50 12.57 -19.98
CA ASP A 81 -16.84 11.64 -20.88
C ASP A 81 -16.26 10.39 -20.16
N ILE A 82 -15.80 9.41 -20.93
CA ILE A 82 -15.25 8.16 -20.39
C ILE A 82 -13.97 8.38 -19.56
N VAL A 83 -13.19 9.43 -19.86
CA VAL A 83 -11.95 9.76 -19.14
C VAL A 83 -12.30 10.37 -17.78
N LEU A 84 -13.33 11.23 -17.70
CA LEU A 84 -13.82 11.76 -16.43
C LEU A 84 -14.42 10.66 -15.55
N VAL A 85 -15.20 9.74 -16.13
CA VAL A 85 -15.69 8.56 -15.40
C VAL A 85 -14.52 7.72 -14.87
N HIS A 86 -13.50 7.48 -15.70
CA HIS A 86 -12.30 6.76 -15.27
C HIS A 86 -11.53 7.48 -14.15
N ALA A 87 -11.45 8.81 -14.20
CA ALA A 87 -10.84 9.61 -13.17
C ALA A 87 -11.57 9.51 -11.82
N ASN A 88 -12.91 9.50 -11.87
CA ASN A 88 -13.76 9.27 -10.70
C ASN A 88 -13.60 7.86 -10.11
N ASP A 89 -13.41 6.84 -10.95
CA ASP A 89 -13.09 5.49 -10.49
C ASP A 89 -11.77 5.46 -9.71
N HIS A 90 -10.74 6.15 -10.20
CA HIS A 90 -9.45 6.27 -9.48
C HIS A 90 -9.61 6.97 -8.14
N LEU A 91 -10.36 8.07 -8.08
CA LEU A 91 -10.62 8.78 -6.83
C LEU A 91 -11.31 7.87 -5.81
N THR A 92 -12.34 7.13 -6.24
CA THR A 92 -13.08 6.23 -5.36
C THR A 92 -12.20 5.06 -4.90
N MET A 93 -11.38 4.49 -5.79
CA MET A 93 -10.39 3.48 -5.42
C MET A 93 -9.35 4.00 -4.43
N ALA A 94 -8.92 5.26 -4.57
CA ALA A 94 -7.96 5.88 -3.64
C ALA A 94 -8.57 6.09 -2.26
N LEU A 95 -9.84 6.53 -2.18
CA LEU A 95 -10.57 6.65 -0.91
C LEU A 95 -10.64 5.29 -0.19
N MET A 96 -11.13 4.26 -0.89
CA MET A 96 -11.24 2.92 -0.31
C MET A 96 -9.87 2.35 0.09
N ALA A 97 -8.82 2.59 -0.71
CA ALA A 97 -7.46 2.16 -0.39
C ALA A 97 -6.95 2.82 0.90
N LYS A 98 -7.22 4.12 1.10
CA LYS A 98 -6.84 4.87 2.31
C LYS A 98 -7.57 4.37 3.55
N GLU A 99 -8.90 4.25 3.48
CA GLU A 99 -9.71 3.75 4.60
C GLU A 99 -9.31 2.33 5.01
N ASN A 100 -9.08 1.46 4.01
CA ASN A 100 -8.59 0.11 4.27
C ASN A 100 -7.17 0.10 4.82
N ALA A 101 -6.29 0.97 4.35
CA ALA A 101 -4.91 1.06 4.84
C ALA A 101 -4.88 1.41 6.33
N GLU A 102 -5.70 2.36 6.78
CA GLU A 102 -5.81 2.70 8.20
C GLU A 102 -6.20 1.48 9.06
N MET A 103 -7.23 0.74 8.63
CA MET A 103 -7.66 -0.49 9.32
C MET A 103 -6.57 -1.58 9.32
N LEU A 104 -5.87 -1.76 8.21
CA LEU A 104 -4.80 -2.75 8.08
C LEU A 104 -3.57 -2.40 8.93
N ILE A 105 -3.21 -1.11 9.03
CA ILE A 105 -2.13 -0.65 9.91
C ILE A 105 -2.46 -0.98 11.36
N GLU A 106 -3.70 -0.76 11.80
CA GLU A 106 -4.12 -1.12 13.17
C GLU A 106 -4.11 -2.64 13.38
N LEU A 107 -4.55 -3.41 12.38
CA LEU A 107 -4.49 -4.87 12.41
C LEU A 107 -3.05 -5.37 12.57
N TYR A 108 -2.12 -4.90 11.72
CA TYR A 108 -0.71 -5.26 11.82
C TYR A 108 -0.08 -4.79 13.12
N SER A 109 -0.42 -3.59 13.60
CA SER A 109 0.01 -3.09 14.92
C SER A 109 -0.37 -4.07 16.04
N ARG A 110 -1.59 -4.61 15.98
CA ARG A 110 -2.06 -5.62 16.94
C ARG A 110 -1.32 -6.96 16.77
N ILE A 111 -1.08 -7.40 15.54
CA ILE A 111 -0.33 -8.63 15.26
C ILE A 111 1.10 -8.53 15.83
N HIS A 112 1.85 -7.49 15.48
CA HIS A 112 3.22 -7.26 15.97
C HIS A 112 3.27 -7.19 17.51
N ARG A 113 2.27 -6.55 18.14
CA ARG A 113 2.15 -6.53 19.61
C ARG A 113 1.93 -7.92 20.21
N LEU A 114 1.18 -8.80 19.52
CA LEU A 114 0.95 -10.17 19.98
C LEU A 114 2.19 -11.04 19.74
N GLU A 115 2.87 -10.89 18.62
CA GLU A 115 4.12 -11.57 18.30
C GLU A 115 5.22 -11.24 19.30
N ALA A 116 5.34 -9.97 19.71
CA ALA A 116 6.28 -9.55 20.76
C ALA A 116 6.00 -10.18 22.14
N ARG A 117 4.80 -10.73 22.36
CA ARG A 117 4.41 -11.40 23.62
C ARG A 117 4.57 -12.92 23.57
N LEU A 118 4.82 -13.51 22.40
CA LEU A 118 5.06 -14.93 22.29
C LEU A 118 6.47 -15.25 22.83
N PRO A 119 6.62 -16.31 23.64
CA PRO A 119 7.95 -16.77 24.02
C PRO A 119 8.72 -17.17 22.77
N PRO A 120 10.06 -17.00 22.74
CA PRO A 120 10.87 -17.49 21.63
C PRO A 120 10.56 -18.98 21.43
N SER A 121 10.19 -19.35 20.21
CA SER A 121 9.92 -20.75 19.87
C SER A 121 11.12 -21.57 20.32
N ALA A 122 10.86 -22.58 21.16
CA ALA A 122 11.90 -23.47 21.63
C ALA A 122 12.69 -24.00 20.42
N PRO A 123 14.03 -24.01 20.46
CA PRO A 123 14.80 -24.58 19.37
C PRO A 123 14.30 -26.01 19.17
N SER A 124 13.88 -26.34 17.96
CA SER A 124 13.49 -27.71 17.60
C SER A 124 14.67 -28.62 17.94
N THR A 125 14.60 -29.31 19.06
CA THR A 125 15.59 -30.32 19.44
C THR A 125 15.40 -31.51 18.52
N SER A 126 15.97 -31.45 17.30
CA SER A 126 16.33 -32.66 16.57
C SER A 126 17.61 -33.22 17.21
N SER A 127 17.46 -33.73 18.42
CA SER A 127 18.45 -34.59 19.07
C SER A 127 17.71 -35.86 19.48
N THR A 128 17.53 -36.75 18.52
CA THR A 128 17.42 -38.17 18.82
C THR A 128 18.80 -38.75 18.62
N ALA A 129 19.57 -38.77 19.71
CA ALA A 129 20.67 -39.70 19.87
C ALA A 129 20.15 -41.12 19.60
N SER A 130 20.70 -41.77 18.58
CA SER A 130 20.58 -43.22 18.43
C SER A 130 21.82 -43.82 19.08
N ALA A 131 21.67 -44.20 20.35
CA ALA A 131 22.56 -45.13 21.01
C ALA A 131 21.74 -46.40 21.22
N ASP A 132 22.03 -47.44 20.44
CA ASP A 132 21.75 -48.80 20.85
C ASP A 132 22.98 -49.67 20.56
N GLN A 133 23.46 -50.33 21.62
CA GLN A 133 24.59 -51.25 21.61
C GLN A 133 24.07 -52.65 21.33
N THR A 134 24.73 -53.41 20.45
CA THR A 134 24.69 -54.88 20.55
C THR A 134 25.97 -55.52 20.01
N THR A 135 26.88 -55.77 20.95
CA THR A 135 27.71 -56.97 21.17
C THR A 135 28.44 -57.72 20.03
N ALA A 136 29.66 -58.12 20.42
CA ALA A 136 30.38 -59.37 20.15
C ALA A 136 31.39 -59.36 18.99
N THR A 137 32.69 -59.23 19.30
CA THR A 137 33.68 -60.31 19.55
C THR A 137 34.29 -60.81 18.25
N ASP A 138 35.56 -60.48 18.00
CA ASP A 138 36.60 -61.49 17.80
C ASP A 138 37.99 -60.86 17.59
N THR A 139 38.84 -61.12 18.59
CA THR A 139 40.28 -61.41 18.52
C THR A 139 40.89 -61.57 17.13
N ASN A 140 41.97 -60.86 16.81
CA ASN A 140 43.28 -61.50 16.60
C ASN A 140 44.46 -60.52 16.54
N THR A 141 45.55 -61.01 17.13
CA THR A 141 46.93 -60.58 17.30
C THR A 141 47.74 -60.30 16.02
N ASN A 142 48.67 -59.32 16.08
CA ASN A 142 50.13 -59.41 15.85
C ASN A 142 50.69 -58.00 15.55
N THR A 143 51.52 -57.36 16.38
CA THR A 143 52.98 -57.58 16.63
C THR A 143 53.91 -56.91 15.59
N LYS A 144 54.80 -56.04 16.13
CA LYS A 144 56.13 -55.61 15.67
C LYS A 144 56.23 -54.47 14.63
N GLU A 145 56.82 -53.34 15.05
CA GLU A 145 58.26 -53.01 14.94
C GLU A 145 58.69 -52.87 13.47
N ASN A 146 58.61 -51.65 12.93
CA ASN A 146 59.75 -50.84 12.46
C ASN A 146 59.26 -49.52 11.85
#